data_AF-A0A7S0XF80-F1
#
_entry.id   AF-A0A7S0XF80-F1
#
_cell.length_a   1.000
_cell.length_b   1.000
_cell.length_c   1.000
_cell.angle_alpha   90.00
_cell.angle_beta   90.00
_cell.angle_gamma   90.00
#
_symmetry.space_group_name_H-M   'P 1'
#
loop_
_entity.id
_entity.type
_entity.pdbx_description
1 polymer ?
#
loop_
_entity_poly.entity_id
_entity_poly.type
_entity_poly.pdbx_seq_one_letter_code
_entity_poly.pdbx_strand_id
1 'polypeptide(L)'
;NNMNERDEILIVIGNYFAIAIDRLTSLIPMIDSYKESKSIGITSLVDHVIDNNQRHIAEQLLDLSGSYGEVYTAINHHLSIPTWTIKHSTHPWLEDTRLIKEGNVKIITDNSNSQKILGIFWKDAKWDIIENSFTYNELVNMFTLSFQYNYMKA
;
A
#
# COMPACT_ATOMS: atom_id res chain seq x y z
N ASN A 1 -9.16 -17.99 7.83
CA ASN A 1 -8.15 -17.12 8.46
C ASN A 1 -6.84 -17.30 7.75
N ASN A 2 -6.56 -16.45 6.76
CA ASN A 2 -5.28 -16.44 6.07
C ASN A 2 -4.24 -15.90 7.06
N MET A 3 -3.30 -16.74 7.51
CA MET A 3 -2.24 -16.35 8.45
C MET A 3 -1.24 -15.31 7.89
N ASN A 4 -1.51 -14.74 6.71
CA ASN A 4 -0.62 -13.84 5.99
C ASN A 4 -1.22 -12.48 5.61
N GLU A 5 -2.38 -12.10 6.13
CA GLU A 5 -2.95 -10.77 5.84
C GLU A 5 -2.17 -9.68 6.59
N ARG A 6 -1.73 -8.66 5.85
CA ARG A 6 -1.13 -7.43 6.36
C ARG A 6 -2.22 -6.37 6.47
N ASP A 7 -2.19 -5.59 7.54
CA ASP A 7 -3.08 -4.44 7.68
C ASP A 7 -2.48 -3.27 6.91
N GLU A 8 -3.07 -2.92 5.76
CA GLU A 8 -2.59 -1.84 4.92
C GLU A 8 -3.65 -0.76 4.77
N ILE A 9 -3.25 0.50 4.92
CA ILE A 9 -4.11 1.66 4.69
C ILE A 9 -3.45 2.60 3.70
N LEU A 10 -4.22 3.03 2.70
CA LEU A 10 -3.85 4.02 1.71
C LEU A 10 -4.83 5.17 1.79
N ILE A 11 -4.31 6.37 1.98
CA ILE A 11 -5.08 7.62 2.00
C ILE A 11 -4.60 8.48 0.84
N VAL A 12 -5.54 9.04 0.09
CA VAL A 12 -5.27 9.96 -1.02
C VAL A 12 -6.08 11.23 -0.81
N ILE A 13 -5.40 12.38 -0.77
CA ILE A 13 -6.02 13.70 -0.60
C ILE A 13 -5.46 14.65 -1.65
N GLY A 14 -6.30 15.03 -2.61
CA GLY A 14 -5.86 15.82 -3.76
C GLY A 14 -4.73 15.11 -4.51
N ASN A 15 -3.56 15.75 -4.57
CA ASN A 15 -2.37 15.22 -5.24
C ASN A 15 -1.37 14.55 -4.28
N TYR A 16 -1.80 14.21 -3.05
CA TYR A 16 -0.92 13.60 -2.06
C TYR A 16 -1.44 12.24 -1.66
N PHE A 17 -0.52 11.35 -1.29
CA PHE A 17 -0.86 10.08 -0.69
C PHE A 17 -0.05 9.81 0.58
N ALA A 18 -0.62 9.01 1.46
CA ALA A 18 0.07 8.35 2.55
C ALA A 18 -0.33 6.87 2.57
N ILE A 19 0.65 5.98 2.69
CA ILE A 19 0.45 4.56 2.87
C ILE A 19 1.14 4.11 4.15
N ALA A 20 0.43 3.33 4.95
CA ALA A 20 0.99 2.62 6.09
C ALA A 20 0.65 1.14 5.93
N ILE A 21 1.66 0.30 6.12
CA ILE A 21 1.57 -1.15 6.05
C ILE A 21 2.06 -1.63 7.40
N ASP A 22 1.10 -2.09 8.20
CA ASP A 22 1.33 -2.74 9.47
C ASP A 22 1.24 -4.27 9.29
N ARG A 23 1.75 -4.96 10.28
CA ARG A 23 2.23 -6.34 10.28
C ARG A 23 1.26 -7.40 9.75
N LEU A 24 1.83 -8.57 9.53
CA LEU A 24 1.12 -9.85 9.50
C LEU A 24 0.35 -10.07 10.82
N THR A 25 -0.97 -10.28 10.75
CA THR A 25 -1.85 -10.56 11.90
C THR A 25 -1.42 -11.80 12.72
N SER A 26 -0.54 -12.64 12.18
CA SER A 26 -0.09 -13.91 12.77
C SER A 26 0.78 -13.77 14.03
N LEU A 27 1.33 -12.60 14.32
CA LEU A 27 2.12 -12.38 15.53
C LEU A 27 1.30 -11.97 16.76
N ILE A 28 0.02 -11.60 16.58
CA ILE A 28 -0.87 -11.16 17.67
C ILE A 28 -0.95 -12.21 18.80
N PRO A 29 -1.11 -13.52 18.52
CA PRO A 29 -1.16 -14.53 19.59
C PRO A 29 0.14 -14.68 20.39
N MET A 30 1.31 -14.45 19.77
CA MET A 30 2.59 -14.42 20.49
C MET A 30 2.67 -13.18 21.37
N ILE A 31 2.27 -12.01 20.87
CA ILE A 31 2.28 -10.78 21.66
C ILE A 31 1.39 -10.91 22.91
N ASP A 32 0.23 -11.55 22.78
CA ASP A 32 -0.69 -11.74 23.90
C ASP A 32 -0.17 -12.71 24.97
N SER A 33 0.57 -13.77 24.58
CA SER A 33 1.25 -14.62 25.57
C SER A 33 2.39 -13.90 26.31
N TYR A 34 3.04 -12.92 25.67
CA TYR A 34 4.10 -12.12 26.30
C TYR A 34 3.59 -10.99 27.20
N LYS A 35 2.39 -10.43 26.96
CA LYS A 35 1.78 -9.38 27.82
C LYS A 35 1.58 -9.84 29.27
N GLU A 36 1.44 -11.14 29.52
CA GLU A 36 1.39 -11.71 30.88
C GLU A 36 2.74 -11.61 31.61
N SER A 37 3.84 -11.34 30.89
CA SER A 37 5.21 -11.24 31.41
C SER A 37 5.80 -9.83 31.28
N LYS A 38 5.38 -8.92 32.19
CA LYS A 38 6.11 -7.69 32.61
C LYS A 38 7.14 -7.09 31.62
N SER A 39 6.72 -6.56 30.47
CA SER A 39 7.34 -5.39 29.84
C SER A 39 6.41 -4.82 28.78
N ILE A 40 6.07 -3.53 28.92
CA ILE A 40 4.98 -2.89 28.17
C ILE A 40 5.61 -2.08 27.04
N GLY A 41 5.96 -2.74 25.94
CA GLY A 41 6.47 -2.06 24.74
C GLY A 41 6.93 -3.01 23.64
N ILE A 42 6.73 -2.59 22.38
CA ILE A 42 7.23 -3.33 21.21
C ILE A 42 8.75 -3.50 21.25
N THR A 43 9.46 -2.51 21.79
CA THR A 43 10.92 -2.54 21.95
C THR A 43 11.36 -3.65 22.90
N SER A 44 10.72 -3.78 24.07
CA SER A 44 11.02 -4.85 25.01
C SER A 44 10.74 -6.24 24.43
N LEU A 45 9.69 -6.36 23.61
CA LEU A 45 9.39 -7.61 22.92
C LEU A 45 10.43 -7.94 21.85
N VAL A 46 10.88 -6.95 21.08
CA VAL A 46 11.96 -7.09 20.10
C VAL A 46 13.26 -7.53 20.77
N ASP A 47 13.65 -6.86 21.86
CA ASP A 47 14.84 -7.22 22.64
C ASP A 47 14.73 -8.67 23.15
N HIS A 48 13.57 -9.06 23.68
CA HIS A 48 13.34 -10.41 24.16
C HIS A 48 13.47 -11.48 23.06
N VAL A 49 12.88 -11.27 21.88
CA VAL A 49 12.99 -12.26 20.79
C VAL A 49 14.42 -12.32 20.24
N ILE A 50 15.17 -11.20 20.26
CA ILE A 50 16.59 -11.19 19.90
C ILE A 50 17.40 -12.02 20.91
N ASP A 51 17.20 -11.81 22.21
CA ASP A 51 17.87 -12.54 23.28
C ASP A 51 17.62 -14.06 23.22
N ASN A 52 16.48 -14.47 22.64
CA ASN A 52 16.10 -15.86 22.45
C ASN A 52 16.48 -16.43 21.06
N ASN A 53 17.33 -15.75 20.29
CA ASN A 53 17.75 -16.14 18.93
C ASN A 53 16.59 -16.26 17.92
N GLN A 54 15.48 -15.59 18.15
CA GLN A 54 14.31 -15.55 17.27
C GLN A 54 14.38 -14.33 16.33
N ARG A 55 15.50 -14.18 15.62
CA ARG A 55 15.76 -13.00 14.77
C ARG A 55 14.69 -12.75 13.71
N HIS A 56 14.15 -13.81 13.10
CA HIS A 56 13.08 -13.69 12.10
C HIS A 56 11.80 -13.06 12.68
N ILE A 57 11.50 -13.29 13.97
CA ILE A 57 10.36 -12.68 14.66
C ILE A 57 10.68 -11.22 14.99
N ALA A 58 11.91 -10.92 15.40
CA ALA A 58 12.36 -9.54 15.62
C ALA A 58 12.22 -8.70 14.34
N GLU A 59 12.64 -9.24 13.21
CA GLU A 59 12.52 -8.62 11.89
C GLU A 59 11.05 -8.36 11.54
N GLN A 60 10.15 -9.31 11.82
CA GLN A 60 8.71 -9.12 11.61
C GLN A 60 8.08 -8.12 12.60
N LEU A 61 8.55 -8.05 13.85
CA LEU A 61 8.07 -7.07 14.84
C LEU A 61 8.48 -5.63 14.49
N LEU A 62 9.59 -5.48 13.76
CA LEU A 62 10.11 -4.21 13.25
C LEU A 62 9.61 -3.89 11.83
N ASP A 63 8.84 -4.78 11.19
CA ASP A 63 8.33 -4.65 9.82
C ASP A 63 7.10 -3.72 9.74
N LEU A 64 7.24 -2.49 10.24
CA LEU A 64 6.32 -1.40 9.98
C LEU A 64 6.87 -0.57 8.82
N SER A 65 6.08 -0.42 7.75
CA SER A 65 6.47 0.46 6.65
C SER A 65 5.47 1.57 6.43
N GLY A 66 5.99 2.77 6.21
CA GLY A 66 5.22 3.96 5.96
C GLY A 66 5.84 4.73 4.81
N SER A 67 5.02 5.28 3.92
CA SER A 67 5.50 6.15 2.86
C SER A 67 4.47 7.22 2.56
N TYR A 68 4.91 8.43 2.27
CA TYR A 68 4.03 9.47 1.73
C TYR A 68 4.69 10.14 0.54
N GLY A 69 3.86 10.77 -0.28
CA GLY A 69 4.34 11.39 -1.49
C GLY A 69 3.23 12.02 -2.30
N GLU A 70 3.50 12.12 -3.58
CA GLU A 70 2.71 12.94 -4.49
C GLU A 70 2.22 12.12 -5.67
N VAL A 71 0.98 12.38 -6.08
CA VAL A 71 0.34 11.87 -7.27
C VAL A 71 0.36 12.99 -8.29
N TYR A 72 1.47 13.12 -9.03
CA TYR A 72 1.57 14.14 -10.09
C TYR A 72 1.12 13.60 -11.41
N THR A 73 0.26 14.33 -12.10
CA THR A 73 0.05 14.14 -13.53
C THR A 73 1.19 14.80 -14.30
N ALA A 74 2.21 14.05 -14.74
CA ALA A 74 3.27 14.59 -15.58
C ALA A 74 2.68 15.01 -16.94
N ILE A 75 2.68 16.31 -17.25
CA ILE A 75 2.21 16.85 -18.54
C ILE A 75 3.41 16.88 -19.50
N ASN A 76 3.66 15.76 -20.19
CA ASN A 76 4.64 15.73 -21.27
C ASN A 76 3.94 16.07 -22.58
N HIS A 77 3.80 17.37 -22.90
CA HIS A 77 3.32 18.03 -24.14
C HIS A 77 2.07 17.50 -24.88
N HIS A 78 1.61 16.27 -24.65
CA HIS A 78 0.41 15.62 -25.18
C HIS A 78 -0.14 14.51 -24.27
N LEU A 79 0.53 14.16 -23.15
CA LEU A 79 0.10 13.08 -22.25
C LEU A 79 0.28 13.45 -20.78
N SER A 80 -0.67 13.02 -19.95
CA SER A 80 -0.81 13.36 -18.55
C SER A 80 -0.63 12.09 -17.72
N ILE A 81 0.58 11.79 -17.23
CA ILE A 81 0.91 10.52 -16.56
C ILE A 81 0.92 10.71 -15.02
N PRO A 82 -0.13 10.33 -14.27
CA PRO A 82 -0.05 10.15 -12.83
C PRO A 82 1.16 9.29 -12.44
N THR A 83 2.08 9.91 -11.71
CA THR A 83 3.30 9.32 -11.21
C THR A 83 3.27 9.40 -9.70
N TRP A 84 2.85 8.31 -9.07
CA TRP A 84 2.86 8.14 -7.62
C TRP A 84 4.31 8.09 -7.12
N THR A 85 4.86 9.23 -6.75
CA THR A 85 6.26 9.38 -6.37
C THR A 85 6.36 9.39 -4.86
N ILE A 86 7.16 8.48 -4.30
CA ILE A 86 7.44 8.45 -2.85
C ILE A 86 8.39 9.61 -2.54
N LYS A 87 7.98 10.51 -1.64
CA LYS A 87 8.83 11.63 -1.18
C LYS A 87 9.57 11.29 0.10
N HIS A 88 8.93 10.55 0.99
CA HIS A 88 9.52 10.13 2.24
C HIS A 88 9.06 8.72 2.59
N SER A 89 9.96 7.94 3.16
CA SER A 89 9.68 6.56 3.53
C SER A 89 10.42 6.16 4.81
N THR A 90 9.85 5.21 5.55
CA THR A 90 10.61 4.47 6.57
C THR A 90 11.78 3.68 5.97
N HIS A 91 11.77 3.48 4.65
CA HIS A 91 12.83 2.86 3.86
C HIS A 91 13.43 3.88 2.87
N PRO A 92 14.52 4.58 3.23
CA PRO A 92 15.06 5.68 2.42
C PRO A 92 15.39 5.32 0.97
N TRP A 93 15.71 4.05 0.69
CA TRP A 93 15.98 3.57 -0.68
C TRP A 93 14.73 3.50 -1.58
N LEU A 94 13.53 3.71 -1.03
CA LEU A 94 12.29 3.81 -1.80
C LEU A 94 11.96 5.26 -2.19
N GLU A 95 12.64 6.26 -1.64
CA GLU A 95 12.40 7.66 -1.97
C GLU A 95 12.72 7.94 -3.45
N ASP A 96 11.94 8.84 -4.06
CA ASP A 96 11.91 9.16 -5.48
C ASP A 96 11.55 7.99 -6.43
N THR A 97 11.21 6.82 -5.87
CA THR A 97 10.68 5.70 -6.66
C THR A 97 9.16 5.80 -6.85
N ARG A 98 8.63 5.00 -7.79
CA ARG A 98 7.19 4.92 -8.06
C ARG A 98 6.52 3.89 -7.17
N LEU A 99 5.51 4.30 -6.39
CA LEU A 99 4.69 3.40 -5.58
C LEU A 99 3.84 2.47 -6.47
N ILE A 100 3.21 3.03 -7.50
CA ILE A 100 2.33 2.32 -8.44
C ILE A 100 2.96 2.36 -9.83
N LYS A 101 2.99 1.20 -10.51
CA LYS A 101 3.46 1.03 -11.88
C LYS A 101 2.30 0.55 -12.76
N GLU A 102 2.43 0.76 -14.08
CA GLU A 102 1.44 0.31 -15.06
C GLU A 102 1.13 -1.19 -14.92
N GLY A 103 -0.15 -1.55 -15.06
CA GLY A 103 -0.62 -2.93 -14.99
C GLY A 103 -0.76 -3.51 -13.57
N ASN A 104 -0.32 -2.78 -12.54
CA ASN A 104 -0.38 -3.28 -11.17
C ASN A 104 -1.77 -3.19 -10.53
N VAL A 105 -2.74 -2.53 -11.17
CA VAL A 105 -4.00 -2.16 -10.53
C VAL A 105 -5.20 -2.49 -11.40
N LYS A 106 -6.25 -3.04 -10.79
CA LYS A 106 -7.57 -3.25 -11.41
C LYS A 106 -8.66 -2.65 -10.54
N ILE A 107 -9.58 -1.89 -11.12
CA ILE A 107 -10.73 -1.34 -10.38
C ILE A 107 -11.86 -2.37 -10.38
N ILE A 108 -12.45 -2.60 -9.21
CA ILE A 108 -13.57 -3.54 -9.01
C ILE A 108 -14.86 -2.72 -8.95
N THR A 109 -15.80 -3.00 -9.85
CA THR A 109 -17.09 -2.30 -9.93
C THR A 109 -18.26 -3.24 -9.63
N ASP A 110 -19.42 -2.66 -9.29
CA ASP A 110 -20.66 -3.40 -9.11
C ASP A 110 -21.19 -3.91 -10.47
N ASN A 111 -21.57 -5.19 -10.56
CA ASN A 111 -22.08 -5.78 -11.79
C ASN A 111 -23.40 -5.13 -12.26
N SER A 112 -24.17 -4.56 -11.33
CA SER A 112 -25.43 -3.88 -11.62
C SER A 112 -25.27 -2.41 -12.01
N ASN A 113 -24.12 -1.80 -11.67
CA ASN A 113 -23.80 -0.42 -11.98
C ASN A 113 -22.28 -0.25 -12.10
N SER A 114 -21.78 -0.20 -13.35
CA SER A 114 -20.35 -0.08 -13.65
C SER A 114 -19.71 1.22 -13.15
N GLN A 115 -20.49 2.22 -12.74
CA GLN A 115 -19.96 3.45 -12.14
C GLN A 115 -19.77 3.35 -10.62
N LYS A 116 -20.38 2.35 -9.97
CA LYS A 116 -20.23 2.13 -8.54
C LYS A 116 -18.99 1.27 -8.29
N ILE A 117 -18.02 1.84 -7.59
CA ILE A 117 -16.73 1.18 -7.29
C ILE A 117 -16.85 0.48 -5.94
N LEU A 118 -16.47 -0.79 -5.92
CA LEU A 118 -16.49 -1.65 -4.74
C LEU A 118 -15.09 -1.83 -4.13
N GLY A 119 -14.04 -1.57 -4.89
CA GLY A 119 -12.67 -1.74 -4.42
C GLY A 119 -11.63 -1.64 -5.54
N ILE A 120 -10.39 -1.91 -5.18
CA ILE A 120 -9.23 -1.93 -6.07
C ILE A 120 -8.47 -3.23 -5.84
N PHE A 121 -7.96 -3.88 -6.89
CA PHE A 121 -7.03 -4.99 -6.76
C PHE A 121 -5.62 -4.49 -7.07
N TRP A 122 -4.72 -4.54 -6.09
CA TRP A 122 -3.34 -4.05 -6.19
C TRP A 122 -2.43 -4.85 -5.24
N LYS A 123 -1.19 -5.15 -5.69
CA LYS A 123 -0.23 -6.01 -4.98
C LYS A 123 -0.81 -7.36 -4.55
N ASP A 124 -1.51 -8.02 -5.48
CA ASP A 124 -2.15 -9.32 -5.26
C ASP A 124 -3.20 -9.35 -4.13
N ALA A 125 -3.66 -8.18 -3.69
CA ALA A 125 -4.67 -8.02 -2.65
C ALA A 125 -5.86 -7.18 -3.14
N LYS A 126 -7.04 -7.48 -2.59
CA LYS A 126 -8.22 -6.64 -2.73
C LYS A 126 -8.19 -5.56 -1.65
N TRP A 127 -8.16 -4.32 -2.08
CA TRP A 127 -8.29 -3.11 -1.28
C TRP A 127 -9.75 -2.69 -1.25
N ASP A 128 -10.31 -2.66 -0.05
CA ASP A 128 -11.66 -2.14 0.18
C ASP A 128 -11.61 -0.61 0.29
N ILE A 129 -12.63 0.04 -0.25
CA ILE A 129 -12.77 1.50 -0.20
C ILE A 129 -13.67 1.85 0.99
N ILE A 130 -13.09 2.50 1.99
CA ILE A 130 -13.81 2.96 3.19
C ILE A 130 -14.58 4.25 2.87
N GLU A 131 -13.93 5.21 2.23
CA GLU A 131 -14.50 6.49 1.79
C GLU A 131 -13.93 6.88 0.43
N ASN A 132 -14.75 7.45 -0.44
CA ASN A 132 -14.32 7.92 -1.75
C ASN A 132 -15.14 9.12 -2.22
N SER A 133 -14.46 10.24 -2.48
CA SER A 133 -15.01 11.44 -3.12
C SER A 133 -14.61 11.59 -4.58
N PHE A 134 -13.74 10.69 -5.10
CA PHE A 134 -13.31 10.69 -6.48
C PHE A 134 -14.33 9.99 -7.38
N THR A 135 -14.49 10.52 -8.59
CA THR A 135 -15.25 9.90 -9.67
C THR A 135 -14.54 8.65 -10.20
N TYR A 136 -15.28 7.81 -10.93
CA TYR A 136 -14.71 6.65 -11.62
C TYR A 136 -13.54 7.01 -12.53
N ASN A 137 -13.67 8.06 -13.33
CA ASN A 137 -12.62 8.48 -14.25
C ASN A 137 -11.39 8.99 -13.50
N GLU A 138 -11.56 9.70 -12.37
CA GLU A 138 -10.42 10.14 -11.55
C GLU A 138 -9.65 8.95 -10.97
N LEU A 139 -10.35 7.92 -10.47
CA LEU A 139 -9.72 6.70 -9.96
C LEU A 139 -9.03 5.90 -11.07
N VAL A 140 -9.70 5.72 -12.21
CA VAL A 140 -9.10 5.11 -13.41
C VAL A 140 -7.83 5.87 -13.79
N ASN A 141 -7.89 7.20 -13.89
CA ASN A 141 -6.72 7.99 -14.24
C ASN A 141 -5.60 7.82 -13.20
N MET A 142 -5.91 7.90 -11.90
CA MET A 142 -4.91 7.76 -10.84
C MET A 142 -4.19 6.41 -10.85
N PHE A 143 -4.89 5.30 -11.16
CA PHE A 143 -4.37 3.95 -10.97
C PHE A 143 -4.04 3.20 -12.28
N THR A 144 -4.61 3.60 -13.40
CA THR A 144 -4.48 2.90 -14.68
C THR A 144 -4.11 3.90 -15.78
N LEU A 145 -2.86 3.88 -16.19
CA LEU A 145 -2.43 4.40 -17.48
C LEU A 145 -1.93 3.21 -18.28
N SER A 146 -2.79 2.64 -19.10
CA SER A 146 -2.35 1.69 -20.11
C SER A 146 -1.72 2.44 -21.29
N PHE A 147 -0.48 2.11 -21.61
CA PHE A 147 0.12 2.34 -22.92
C PHE A 147 -0.77 1.69 -23.98
N GLN A 148 -1.53 2.47 -24.74
CA GLN A 148 -1.95 2.06 -26.07
C GLN A 148 -1.16 2.84 -27.12
N TYR A 149 0.15 2.53 -27.21
CA TYR A 149 0.90 2.80 -28.44
C TYR A 149 0.61 1.66 -29.43
N ASN A 150 -0.54 1.71 -30.09
CA ASN A 150 -0.68 1.05 -31.38
C ASN A 150 0.15 1.86 -32.38
N TYR A 151 1.42 1.50 -32.54
CA TYR A 151 2.17 1.86 -33.75
C TYR A 151 1.45 1.18 -34.92
N MET A 152 0.53 1.90 -35.56
CA MET A 152 0.24 1.65 -36.97
C MET A 152 1.52 1.99 -37.72
N LYS A 153 2.26 0.96 -38.11
CA LYS A 153 3.25 1.07 -39.18
C LYS A 153 2.49 1.49 -40.44
N ALA A 154 2.82 2.66 -40.96
CA ALA A 154 2.68 3.00 -42.37
C ALA A 154 4.09 3.14 -42.93
#